data_AF-A0A410V7T3-F1
#
_entry.id   AF-A0A410V7T3-F1
#
_cell.length_a   1.000
_cell.length_b   1.000
_cell.length_c   1.000
_cell.angle_alpha   90.00
_cell.angle_beta   90.00
_cell.angle_gamma   90.00
#
_symmetry.space_group_name_H-M   'P 1'
#
loop_
_entity.id
_entity.type
_entity.pdbx_description
1 polymer ?
#
loop_
_entity_poly.entity_id
_entity_poly.type
_entity_poly.pdbx_seq_one_letter_code
_entity_poly.pdbx_strand_id
1 'polypeptide(L)' 'MSQSQLAHASQAALPVAAGQVGRLSQAVMAMVLGLFVVGMVGFSHIDVVHNAAHDVRHSNAFPCH' A
#
# COMPACT_ATOMS: atom_id res chain seq x y z
N MET A 1 -25.93 0.78 47.60
CA MET A 1 -24.75 0.00 47.17
C MET A 1 -24.79 -0.02 45.65
N SER A 2 -24.07 0.90 45.03
CA SER A 2 -22.72 0.68 44.47
C SER A 2 -22.85 0.17 43.03
N GLN A 3 -22.78 1.07 42.06
CA GLN A 3 -21.57 1.27 41.24
C GLN A 3 -21.28 0.05 40.37
N SER A 4 -21.87 0.02 39.18
CA SER A 4 -21.37 -0.79 38.08
C SER A 4 -20.91 0.19 37.01
N GLN A 5 -19.66 0.62 37.20
CA GLN A 5 -18.86 1.51 36.36
C GLN A 5 -19.12 1.21 34.87
N LEU A 6 -19.57 2.19 34.08
CA LEU A 6 -18.67 3.07 33.33
C LEU A 6 -17.37 2.35 32.92
N ALA A 7 -17.51 1.31 32.10
CA ALA A 7 -16.43 0.84 31.24
C ALA A 7 -16.10 1.99 30.27
N HIS A 8 -15.24 2.89 30.74
CA HIS A 8 -14.50 3.82 29.89
C HIS A 8 -13.74 2.96 28.90
N ALA A 9 -14.28 2.80 27.69
CA ALA A 9 -13.50 2.42 26.54
C ALA A 9 -12.45 3.54 26.37
N SER A 10 -11.25 3.32 26.91
CA SER A 10 -10.10 4.16 26.61
C SER A 10 -9.83 4.03 25.11
N GLN A 11 -10.40 4.95 24.33
CA GLN A 11 -10.01 5.17 22.95
C GLN A 11 -8.54 5.61 22.99
N ALA A 12 -7.64 4.67 22.77
CA ALA A 12 -6.25 4.96 22.53
C ALA A 12 -6.18 5.82 21.26
N ALA A 13 -6.17 7.14 21.43
CA ALA A 13 -5.82 8.06 20.37
C ALA A 13 -4.34 7.82 20.06
N LEU A 14 -4.08 6.92 19.11
CA LEU A 14 -2.77 6.69 18.54
C LEU A 14 -2.20 8.06 18.12
N PRO A 15 -0.95 8.41 18.47
CA PRO A 15 -0.39 9.71 18.16
C PRO A 15 -0.29 9.88 16.64
N VAL A 16 -1.30 10.49 16.02
CA VAL A 16 -1.31 10.85 14.60
C VAL A 16 -0.13 11.78 14.28
N ALA A 17 0.30 12.60 15.24
CA ALA A 17 1.32 13.63 15.06
C ALA A 17 2.77 13.11 14.94
N ALA A 18 3.13 12.02 15.64
CA ALA A 18 4.52 11.54 15.66
C ALA A 18 4.98 10.83 14.37
N GLY A 19 4.03 10.47 13.50
CA GLY A 19 4.30 9.67 12.30
C GLY A 19 4.16 10.40 10.96
N GLN A 20 3.91 11.71 10.93
CA GLN A 20 3.51 12.38 9.67
C GLN A 20 4.64 12.46 8.64
N VAL A 21 5.87 12.76 9.08
CA VAL A 21 7.08 12.70 8.23
C VAL A 21 7.39 11.26 7.84
N GLY A 22 7.22 10.29 8.75
CA GLY A 22 7.37 8.87 8.46
C GLY A 22 6.41 8.40 7.36
N ARG A 23 5.11 8.69 7.49
CA ARG A 23 4.09 8.36 6.50
C ARG A 23 4.36 8.99 5.14
N LEU A 24 4.78 10.25 5.09
CA LEU A 24 5.15 10.91 3.84
C LEU A 24 6.36 10.23 3.21
N SER A 25 7.41 9.93 3.99
CA SER A 25 8.60 9.23 3.47
C SER A 25 8.27 7.84 2.94
N GLN A 26 7.40 7.08 3.62
CA GLN A 26 6.91 5.78 3.18
C GLN A 26 6.09 5.89 1.90
N ALA A 27 5.19 6.88 1.81
CA ALA A 27 4.38 7.13 0.61
C ALA A 27 5.24 7.53 -0.59
N VAL A 28 6.25 8.39 -0.40
CA VAL A 28 7.20 8.78 -1.45
C VAL A 28 8.02 7.57 -1.89
N MET A 29 8.53 6.75 -0.96
CA MET A 29 9.25 5.52 -1.30
C MET A 29 8.39 4.54 -2.06
N ALA A 30 7.12 4.35 -1.66
CA ALA A 30 6.17 3.51 -2.38
C ALA A 30 5.90 4.05 -3.80
N MET A 31 5.73 5.37 -3.98
CA MET A 31 5.56 5.98 -5.30
C MET A 31 6.81 5.80 -6.17
N VAL A 32 8.00 6.08 -5.64
CA VAL A 32 9.27 5.91 -6.36
C VAL A 32 9.45 4.45 -6.77
N LEU A 33 9.19 3.50 -5.87
CA LEU A 33 9.24 2.08 -6.18
C LEU A 33 8.22 1.70 -7.27
N GLY A 34 6.99 2.19 -7.17
CA GLY A 34 5.95 1.94 -8.18
C GLY A 34 6.33 2.48 -9.56
N LEU A 35 6.82 3.71 -9.63
CA LEU A 35 7.30 4.33 -10.87
C LEU A 35 8.51 3.58 -11.44
N PHE A 36 9.42 3.13 -10.59
CA PHE A 36 10.57 2.31 -11.01
C PHE A 36 10.12 0.98 -11.63
N VAL A 37 9.20 0.25 -10.98
CA VAL A 37 8.68 -1.03 -11.50
C VAL A 37 7.96 -0.82 -12.83
N VAL A 38 7.06 0.16 -12.92
CA VAL A 38 6.33 0.46 -14.16
C VAL A 38 7.28 0.87 -15.28
N GLY A 39 8.27 1.72 -14.98
CA GLY A 39 9.26 2.17 -15.94
C GLY A 39 10.16 1.04 -16.44
N MET A 40 10.71 0.23 -15.53
CA MET A 40 11.60 -0.89 -15.89
C MET A 40 10.89 -1.95 -16.71
N VAL A 41 9.75 -2.44 -16.25
CA VAL A 41 9.08 -3.57 -16.89
C VAL A 41 8.33 -3.12 -18.15
N GLY A 42 7.73 -1.92 -18.12
CA GLY A 42 6.99 -1.36 -19.25
C GLY A 42 7.84 -0.90 -20.44
N PHE A 43 9.10 -0.49 -20.21
CA PHE A 43 10.01 -0.06 -21.28
C PHE A 43 11.26 -0.97 -21.42
N SER A 44 11.20 -2.17 -20.84
CA SER A 44 12.24 -3.18 -20.98
C SER A 44 12.45 -3.55 -22.45
N HIS A 45 13.72 -3.59 -22.89
CA HIS A 45 14.09 -4.19 -24.19
C HIS A 45 14.16 -5.72 -24.12
N ILE A 46 14.03 -6.29 -22.93
CA ILE A 46 13.99 -7.73 -22.72
C ILE A 46 12.54 -8.18 -22.85
N ASP A 47 12.21 -8.82 -23.98
CA ASP A 47 10.84 -9.22 -24.34
C ASP A 47 10.15 -10.03 -23.24
N VAL A 48 10.87 -10.93 -22.55
CA VAL A 48 10.30 -11.76 -21.48
C VAL A 48 9.76 -10.94 -20.32
N VAL A 49 10.45 -9.86 -19.95
CA VAL A 49 10.10 -9.01 -18.80
C VAL A 49 8.90 -8.14 -19.16
N HIS A 50 8.90 -7.56 -20.36
CA HIS A 50 7.79 -6.76 -20.87
C HIS A 50 6.51 -7.60 -21.02
N ASN A 51 6.61 -8.79 -21.63
CA ASN A 51 5.48 -9.71 -21.80
C ASN A 51 4.91 -10.17 -20.46
N ALA A 52 5.77 -10.46 -19.46
CA ALA A 52 5.30 -10.81 -18.12
C ALA A 52 4.47 -9.69 -17.46
N ALA A 53 4.82 -8.41 -17.64
CA ALA A 53 3.97 -7.30 -17.17
C ALA A 53 2.61 -7.27 -17.88
N HIS A 54 2.60 -7.49 -19.19
CA HIS A 54 1.37 -7.55 -19.97
C HIS A 54 0.47 -8.69 -19.48
N ASP A 55 1.02 -9.88 -19.27
CA ASP A 55 0.30 -11.06 -18.78
C ASP A 55 -0.28 -10.84 -17.37
N VAL A 56 0.47 -10.20 -16.47
CA VAL A 56 -0.02 -9.84 -15.13
C VAL A 56 -1.15 -8.82 -15.21
N ARG A 57 -1.05 -7.81 -16.08
CA ARG A 57 -2.14 -6.84 -16.28
C ARG A 57 -3.40 -7.50 -16.84
N HIS A 58 -3.25 -8.43 -17.78
CA HIS A 58 -4.36 -9.23 -18.31
C HIS A 58 -4.98 -10.13 -17.24
N SER A 59 -4.14 -10.72 -16.37
CA SER A 59 -4.60 -11.54 -15.25
C SER A 59 -5.29 -10.70 -14.19
N ASN A 60 -4.77 -9.52 -13.83
CA ASN A 60 -5.31 -8.68 -12.76
C ASN A 60 -6.69 -8.05 -13.09
N ALA A 61 -7.19 -8.22 -14.31
CA ALA A 61 -8.53 -7.81 -14.72
C ALA A 61 -9.66 -8.83 -14.37
N PHE A 62 -9.45 -9.71 -13.40
CA PHE A 62 -10.31 -10.88 -13.12
C PHE A 62 -11.81 -10.56 -12.95
N PRO A 63 -12.68 -11.46 -13.44
CA PRO A 63 -13.26 -12.43 -12.51
C PRO A 63 -12.69 -13.85 -12.67
N CYS A 64 -12.61 -14.53 -11.53
CA CYS A 64 -12.26 -15.93 -11.35
C CYS A 64 -13.50 -16.86 -11.38
N HIS A 65 -14.54 -16.46 -12.11
CA HIS A 65 -15.70 -17.28 -12.47
C HIS A 65 -15.95 -17.15 -13.97
#